data_AF-A0A3L7Q8S7-F1
#
_entry.id   AF-A0A3L7Q8S7-F1
#
_cell.length_a   1.000
_cell.length_b   1.000
_cell.length_c   1.000
_cell.angle_alpha   90.00
_cell.angle_beta   90.00
_cell.angle_gamma   90.00
#
_symmetry.space_group_name_H-M   'P 1'
#
loop_
_entity.id
_entity.type
_entity.pdbx_description
1 polymer ?
#
loop_
_entity_poly.entity_id
_entity_poly.type
_entity_poly.pdbx_seq_one_letter_code
_entity_poly.pdbx_strand_id
1 'polypeptide(L)'
;MGAFLVNFHCRSESPQSVAQVLVDQGFDRVWMAGPVNGWVSFWEEQASLQDTGRIQDIAEAVSRSLETPVIAFLVHDSDFMCYWLYDFGQVQDEFHSYPEFFEDSVSSEALTGDPYVLQRYCQPETSIPQLQAILVQGSQLEMLSGGEMSYVFAEERISGLAPLLGVNEDWARTDFNDIGSDVTPEELGAHWIGSDAPDDLGESFWEMDEDE
;
A
#
# COMPACT_ATOMS: atom_id res chain seq x y z
N MET A 1 -16.38 -10.78 -3.22
CA MET A 1 -15.65 -9.65 -3.84
C MET A 1 -14.53 -9.38 -2.88
N GLY A 2 -13.30 -9.71 -3.28
CA GLY A 2 -12.11 -9.33 -2.52
C GLY A 2 -11.57 -8.00 -3.01
N ALA A 3 -10.81 -7.33 -2.14
CA ALA A 3 -10.17 -6.06 -2.40
C ALA A 3 -8.80 -6.28 -3.05
N PHE A 4 -8.49 -5.44 -4.04
CA PHE A 4 -7.17 -5.33 -4.65
C PHE A 4 -6.72 -3.89 -4.46
N LEU A 5 -5.66 -3.67 -3.69
CA LEU A 5 -5.13 -2.33 -3.52
C LEU A 5 -3.62 -2.32 -3.44
N VAL A 6 -3.03 -1.29 -4.02
CA VAL A 6 -1.64 -0.91 -3.87
C VAL A 6 -1.53 0.59 -3.69
N ASN A 7 -0.82 1.02 -2.65
CA ASN A 7 -0.57 2.42 -2.39
C ASN A 7 0.74 2.64 -1.64
N PHE A 8 1.16 3.90 -1.63
CA PHE A 8 2.43 4.32 -1.06
C PHE A 8 2.21 5.50 -0.14
N HIS A 9 2.97 5.52 0.96
CA HIS A 9 2.98 6.61 1.90
C HIS A 9 4.44 7.02 2.15
N CYS A 10 4.78 8.24 1.78
CA CYS A 10 6.11 8.83 1.94
C CYS A 10 6.09 9.86 3.06
N ARG A 11 7.02 9.78 4.01
CA ARG A 11 7.14 10.77 5.07
C ARG A 11 7.68 12.07 4.45
N SER A 12 6.86 13.09 4.35
CA SER A 12 7.23 14.37 3.74
C SER A 12 6.20 15.44 4.09
N GLU A 13 6.67 16.67 4.27
CA GLU A 13 5.83 17.87 4.37
C GLU A 13 5.68 18.58 3.01
N SER A 14 6.35 18.10 1.96
CA SER A 14 6.31 18.68 0.62
C SER A 14 5.87 17.66 -0.42
N PRO A 15 4.57 17.67 -0.80
CA PRO A 15 4.06 16.90 -1.93
C PRO A 15 4.80 17.23 -3.23
N GLN A 16 5.21 18.48 -3.42
CA GLN A 16 5.92 18.92 -4.62
C GLN A 16 7.27 18.22 -4.78
N SER A 17 8.01 18.01 -3.69
CA SER A 17 9.26 17.24 -3.73
C SER A 17 9.01 15.77 -4.07
N VAL A 18 7.94 15.17 -3.53
CA VAL A 18 7.55 13.79 -3.87
C VAL A 18 7.17 13.70 -5.35
N ALA A 19 6.34 14.62 -5.84
CA ALA A 19 5.92 14.67 -7.24
C ALA A 19 7.10 14.82 -8.18
N GLN A 20 8.06 15.71 -7.87
CA GLN A 20 9.25 15.88 -8.68
C GLN A 20 10.09 14.60 -8.75
N VAL A 21 10.28 13.91 -7.63
CA VAL A 21 11.02 12.63 -7.61
C VAL A 21 10.30 11.57 -8.44
N LEU A 22 8.97 11.44 -8.32
CA LEU A 22 8.21 10.49 -9.14
C LEU A 22 8.42 10.77 -10.63
N VAL A 23 8.28 12.03 -11.06
CA VAL A 23 8.50 12.43 -12.46
C VAL A 23 9.95 12.18 -12.91
N ASP A 24 10.94 12.52 -12.08
CA ASP A 24 12.37 12.32 -12.39
C ASP A 24 12.74 10.84 -12.54
N GLN A 25 12.03 9.96 -11.82
CA GLN A 25 12.18 8.50 -11.89
C GLN A 25 11.33 7.88 -13.02
N GLY A 26 10.56 8.69 -13.76
CA GLY A 26 9.70 8.24 -14.86
C GLY A 26 8.37 7.62 -14.42
N PHE A 27 7.90 7.95 -13.21
CA PHE A 27 6.60 7.54 -12.70
C PHE A 27 5.62 8.70 -12.93
N ASP A 28 4.92 8.68 -14.07
CA ASP A 28 4.13 9.79 -14.60
C ASP A 28 2.64 9.45 -14.77
N ARG A 29 2.18 8.41 -14.09
CA ARG A 29 0.76 8.05 -13.96
C ARG A 29 0.40 7.78 -12.50
N VAL A 30 0.32 8.87 -11.74
CA VAL A 30 0.22 8.82 -10.29
C VAL A 30 -0.86 9.78 -9.79
N TRP A 31 -1.73 9.29 -8.90
CA TRP A 31 -2.53 10.15 -8.03
C TRP A 31 -1.74 10.46 -6.76
N MET A 32 -1.82 11.69 -6.26
CA MET A 32 -1.13 12.10 -5.03
C MET A 32 -2.01 12.95 -4.13
N ALA A 33 -1.96 12.71 -2.82
CA ALA A 33 -2.66 13.49 -1.80
C ALA A 33 -1.75 13.85 -0.60
N GLY A 34 -2.13 14.91 0.11
CA GLY A 34 -1.47 15.34 1.35
C GLY A 34 -0.60 16.58 1.24
N PRO A 35 0.23 16.86 2.27
CA PRO A 35 0.54 15.96 3.37
C PRO A 35 -0.55 15.95 4.46
N VAL A 36 -0.73 14.82 5.14
CA VAL A 36 -1.53 14.70 6.38
C VAL A 36 -0.68 13.96 7.41
N ASN A 37 -0.54 14.52 8.62
CA ASN A 37 0.31 13.99 9.69
C ASN A 37 1.75 13.67 9.27
N GLY A 38 2.30 14.46 8.33
CA GLY A 38 3.64 14.28 7.78
C GLY A 38 3.77 13.14 6.76
N TRP A 39 2.66 12.64 6.23
CA TRP A 39 2.63 11.65 5.15
C TRP A 39 2.02 12.25 3.88
N VAL A 40 2.75 12.12 2.77
CA VAL A 40 2.22 12.27 1.41
C VAL A 40 1.88 10.88 0.91
N SER A 41 0.65 10.69 0.44
CA SER A 41 0.21 9.41 -0.10
C SER A 41 0.09 9.49 -1.62
N PHE A 42 0.40 8.40 -2.29
CA PHE A 42 0.27 8.33 -3.73
C PHE A 42 -0.07 6.92 -4.21
N TRP A 43 -0.70 6.86 -5.38
CA TRP A 43 -1.20 5.64 -6.02
C TRP A 43 -0.70 5.64 -7.45
N GLU A 44 0.02 4.60 -7.85
CA GLU A 44 0.63 4.51 -9.18
C GLU A 44 -0.05 3.40 -10.00
N GLU A 45 -0.36 3.72 -11.26
CA GLU A 45 -1.20 2.87 -12.11
C GLU A 45 -0.62 1.47 -12.30
N GLN A 46 0.65 1.34 -12.66
CA GLN A 46 1.23 0.02 -12.95
C GLN A 46 1.40 -0.82 -11.69
N ALA A 47 1.72 -0.19 -10.56
CA ALA A 47 1.82 -0.83 -9.26
C ALA A 47 0.47 -1.40 -8.82
N SER A 48 -0.66 -0.79 -9.21
CA SER A 48 -2.02 -1.32 -8.95
C SER A 48 -2.28 -2.68 -9.60
N LEU A 49 -1.50 -3.05 -10.63
CA LEU A 49 -1.51 -4.40 -11.22
C LEU A 49 -0.80 -5.44 -10.33
N GLN A 50 -0.32 -5.02 -9.16
CA GLN A 50 0.28 -5.85 -8.11
C GLN A 50 1.61 -6.51 -8.49
N ASP A 51 2.38 -5.86 -9.37
CA ASP A 51 3.78 -6.21 -9.61
C ASP A 51 4.63 -5.81 -8.39
N THR A 52 4.98 -6.79 -7.56
CA THR A 52 5.77 -6.55 -6.34
C THR A 52 7.18 -6.00 -6.61
N GLY A 53 7.75 -6.27 -7.79
CA GLY A 53 9.02 -5.67 -8.20
C GLY A 53 8.84 -4.18 -8.47
N ARG A 54 7.79 -3.81 -9.22
CA ARG A 54 7.42 -2.42 -9.47
C ARG A 54 7.17 -1.64 -8.17
N ILE A 55 6.45 -2.25 -7.23
CA ILE A 55 6.14 -1.64 -5.92
C ILE A 55 7.42 -1.34 -5.15
N GLN A 56 8.32 -2.32 -5.05
CA GLN A 56 9.60 -2.16 -4.35
C GLN A 56 10.49 -1.13 -5.05
N ASP A 57 10.57 -1.15 -6.38
CA ASP A 57 11.35 -0.17 -7.16
C ASP A 57 10.89 1.27 -6.89
N ILE A 58 9.57 1.50 -6.84
CA ILE A 58 9.01 2.82 -6.53
C ILE A 58 9.35 3.23 -5.10
N ALA A 59 9.08 2.36 -4.12
CA ALA A 59 9.30 2.67 -2.71
C ALA A 59 10.78 2.95 -2.42
N GLU A 60 11.69 2.14 -2.98
CA GLU A 60 13.13 2.32 -2.87
C GLU A 60 13.59 3.62 -3.53
N ALA A 61 13.16 3.89 -4.76
CA ALA A 61 13.58 5.08 -5.52
C ALA A 61 13.14 6.38 -4.84
N VAL A 62 11.90 6.44 -4.35
CA VAL A 62 11.37 7.61 -3.63
C VAL A 62 12.10 7.79 -2.31
N SER A 63 12.22 6.72 -1.51
CA SER A 63 12.91 6.77 -0.22
C SER A 63 14.38 7.19 -0.37
N ARG A 64 15.09 6.69 -1.38
CA ARG A 64 16.49 7.02 -1.65
C ARG A 64 16.67 8.48 -2.06
N SER A 65 15.80 8.96 -2.95
CA SER A 65 15.91 10.31 -3.51
C SER A 65 15.57 11.40 -2.51
N LEU A 66 14.63 11.12 -1.61
CA LEU A 66 14.17 12.06 -0.58
C LEU A 66 14.83 11.84 0.78
N GLU A 67 15.65 10.79 0.94
CA GLU A 67 16.29 10.42 2.20
C GLU A 67 15.26 10.31 3.35
N THR A 68 14.12 9.66 3.06
CA THR A 68 12.97 9.63 3.96
C THR A 68 12.27 8.27 3.95
N PRO A 69 11.50 7.93 5.00
CA PRO A 69 10.74 6.69 5.03
C PRO A 69 9.63 6.64 3.99
N VAL A 70 9.50 5.49 3.32
CA VAL A 70 8.38 5.16 2.43
C VAL A 70 7.86 3.79 2.82
N ILE A 71 6.55 3.67 3.04
CA ILE A 71 5.89 2.39 3.22
C ILE A 71 4.90 2.17 2.08
N ALA A 72 4.95 0.99 1.48
CA ALA A 72 3.99 0.55 0.46
C ALA A 72 3.11 -0.56 1.03
N PHE A 73 1.82 -0.52 0.73
CA PHE A 73 0.88 -1.59 1.07
C PHE A 73 0.40 -2.32 -0.18
N LEU A 74 0.11 -3.62 -0.02
CA LEU A 74 -0.58 -4.43 -1.00
C LEU A 74 -1.62 -5.29 -0.28
N VAL A 75 -2.85 -5.35 -0.81
CA VAL A 75 -3.84 -6.38 -0.45
C VAL A 75 -4.26 -7.11 -1.72
N HIS A 76 -4.31 -8.44 -1.65
CA HIS A 76 -4.74 -9.29 -2.76
C HIS A 76 -5.98 -10.09 -2.37
N ASP A 77 -7.06 -9.90 -3.13
CA ASP A 77 -8.37 -10.56 -3.01
C ASP A 77 -8.92 -10.60 -1.56
N SER A 78 -8.59 -9.61 -0.74
CA SER A 78 -8.85 -9.59 0.72
C SER A 78 -8.27 -10.77 1.52
N ASP A 79 -7.41 -11.60 0.93
CA ASP A 79 -6.88 -12.81 1.58
C ASP A 79 -5.58 -12.56 2.33
N PHE A 80 -4.68 -11.76 1.75
CA PHE A 80 -3.42 -11.40 2.41
C PHE A 80 -3.00 -9.96 2.14
N MET A 81 -2.21 -9.45 3.09
CA MET A 81 -1.65 -8.12 3.07
C MET A 81 -0.12 -8.23 3.12
N CYS A 82 0.54 -7.41 2.31
CA CYS A 82 1.98 -7.19 2.37
C CYS A 82 2.27 -5.72 2.65
N TYR A 83 3.41 -5.45 3.30
CA TYR A 83 4.03 -4.14 3.24
C TYR A 83 5.53 -4.23 3.02
N TRP A 84 6.07 -3.17 2.41
CA TRP A 84 7.50 -2.93 2.32
C TRP A 84 7.82 -1.56 2.89
N LEU A 85 8.70 -1.52 3.90
CA LEU A 85 9.14 -0.29 4.52
C LEU A 85 10.59 0.00 4.13
N TYR A 86 10.78 1.11 3.44
CA TYR A 86 12.08 1.63 3.04
C TYR A 86 12.44 2.88 3.85
N ASP A 87 13.72 3.04 4.15
CA ASP A 87 14.29 4.26 4.71
C ASP A 87 15.68 4.48 4.11
N PHE A 88 15.96 5.69 3.63
CA PHE A 88 17.17 6.01 2.84
C PHE A 88 17.39 5.04 1.66
N GLY A 89 16.32 4.54 1.05
CA GLY A 89 16.40 3.57 -0.04
C GLY A 89 16.90 2.18 0.37
N GLN A 90 16.81 1.84 1.65
CA GLN A 90 17.12 0.49 2.17
C GLN A 90 15.87 -0.10 2.80
N VAL A 91 15.61 -1.39 2.53
CA VAL A 91 14.55 -2.15 3.22
C VAL A 91 14.87 -2.17 4.71
N GLN A 92 13.97 -1.61 5.52
CA GLN A 92 14.03 -1.66 6.97
C GLN A 92 13.20 -2.80 7.52
N ASP A 93 12.05 -3.04 6.91
CA ASP A 93 11.10 -4.05 7.34
C ASP A 93 10.23 -4.53 6.17
N GLU A 94 9.79 -5.77 6.25
CA GLU A 94 8.92 -6.41 5.26
C GLU A 94 7.98 -7.38 5.97
N PHE A 95 6.71 -7.33 5.61
CA PHE A 95 5.69 -8.20 6.16
C PHE A 95 4.84 -8.80 5.06
N HIS A 96 4.56 -10.08 5.20
CA HIS A 96 3.58 -10.82 4.43
C HIS A 96 2.71 -11.55 5.43
N SER A 97 1.41 -11.24 5.44
CA SER A 97 0.48 -11.92 6.34
C SER A 97 0.31 -13.40 6.02
N TYR A 98 0.69 -13.81 4.81
CA TYR A 98 0.64 -15.19 4.36
C TYR A 98 1.80 -15.52 3.40
N PRO A 99 3.02 -15.72 3.93
CA PRO A 99 4.23 -15.91 3.10
C PRO A 99 4.16 -17.16 2.21
N GLU A 100 3.40 -18.19 2.63
CA GLU A 100 3.24 -19.44 1.89
C GLU A 100 2.41 -19.29 0.61
N PHE A 101 1.79 -18.12 0.37
CA PHE A 101 1.06 -17.84 -0.86
C PHE A 101 1.99 -17.73 -2.07
N PHE A 102 3.13 -17.06 -1.90
CA PHE A 102 4.12 -16.93 -2.95
C PHE A 102 5.01 -18.16 -2.88
N GLU A 103 4.96 -19.01 -3.91
CA GLU A 103 5.76 -20.25 -4.01
C GLU A 103 7.29 -20.02 -4.07
N ASP A 104 7.73 -18.76 -3.97
CA ASP A 104 9.13 -18.38 -4.06
C ASP A 104 9.87 -18.53 -2.72
N SER A 105 11.07 -19.10 -2.83
CA SER A 105 11.97 -19.63 -1.80
C SER A 105 12.45 -18.70 -0.67
N VAL A 106 11.77 -17.60 -0.37
CA VAL A 106 12.10 -16.73 0.77
C VAL A 106 11.64 -17.40 2.05
N SER A 107 12.52 -17.50 3.06
CA SER A 107 12.14 -18.05 4.36
C SER A 107 11.00 -17.22 4.95
N SER A 108 9.87 -17.84 5.28
CA SER A 108 8.70 -17.18 5.86
C SER A 108 9.03 -16.39 7.15
N GLU A 109 10.10 -16.79 7.87
CA GLU A 109 10.63 -16.09 9.04
C GLU A 109 11.17 -14.69 8.73
N ALA A 110 11.58 -14.41 7.48
CA ALA A 110 12.09 -13.10 7.08
C ALA A 110 10.96 -12.09 6.76
N LEU A 111 9.72 -12.57 6.63
CA LEU A 111 8.56 -11.79 6.16
C LEU A 111 7.52 -11.58 7.27
N THR A 112 7.93 -11.70 8.55
CA THR A 112 7.02 -11.58 9.70
C THR A 112 6.75 -10.15 10.12
N GLY A 113 7.49 -9.17 9.58
CA GLY A 113 7.56 -7.82 10.13
C GLY A 113 8.22 -7.78 11.51
N ASP A 114 8.91 -6.68 11.83
CA ASP A 114 9.44 -6.43 13.17
C ASP A 114 8.68 -5.27 13.83
N PRO A 115 7.82 -5.54 14.84
CA PRO A 115 7.06 -4.49 15.52
C PRO A 115 7.97 -3.44 16.19
N TYR A 116 9.22 -3.77 16.55
CA TYR A 116 10.17 -2.81 17.11
C TYR A 116 10.83 -1.92 16.07
N VAL A 117 10.96 -2.39 14.82
CA VAL A 117 11.36 -1.55 13.70
C VAL A 117 10.20 -0.64 13.30
N LEU A 118 9.03 -1.22 13.06
CA LEU A 118 7.83 -0.50 12.62
C LEU A 118 7.40 0.59 13.61
N GLN A 119 7.48 0.35 14.92
CA GLN A 119 7.13 1.35 15.95
C GLN A 119 7.89 2.67 15.78
N ARG A 120 9.12 2.65 15.24
CA ARG A 120 9.94 3.87 15.05
C ARG A 120 9.32 4.84 14.04
N TYR A 121 8.46 4.32 13.16
CA TYR A 121 7.77 5.06 12.11
C TYR A 121 6.31 5.38 12.49
N CYS A 122 5.84 4.81 13.59
CA CYS A 122 4.52 5.04 14.15
C CYS A 122 4.43 6.33 14.99
N GLN A 123 3.20 6.70 15.31
CA GLN A 123 2.89 7.75 16.27
C GLN A 123 3.40 7.37 17.67
N PRO A 124 3.86 8.34 18.50
CA PRO A 124 4.52 8.08 19.78
C PRO A 124 3.73 7.23 20.78
N GLU A 125 2.41 7.21 20.66
CA GLU A 125 1.47 6.50 21.53
C GLU A 125 1.32 5.02 21.16
N THR A 126 1.87 4.62 20.01
CA THR A 126 1.79 3.26 19.49
C THR A 126 2.57 2.30 20.37
N SER A 127 1.88 1.25 20.83
CA SER A 127 2.49 0.21 21.66
C SER A 127 2.87 -1.03 20.85
N ILE A 128 3.94 -1.71 21.25
CA ILE A 128 4.38 -2.98 20.64
C ILE A 128 3.26 -4.03 20.62
N PRO A 129 2.43 -4.21 21.67
CA PRO A 129 1.33 -5.18 21.62
C PRO A 129 0.28 -4.88 20.53
N GLN A 130 0.02 -3.61 20.20
CA GLN A 130 -0.89 -3.26 19.10
C GLN A 130 -0.33 -3.71 17.75
N LEU A 131 0.96 -3.44 17.52
CA LEU A 131 1.65 -3.87 16.30
C LEU A 131 1.72 -5.40 16.21
N GLN A 132 2.05 -6.08 17.31
CA GLN A 132 2.08 -7.55 17.36
C GLN A 132 0.72 -8.18 17.05
N ALA A 133 -0.38 -7.56 17.50
CA ALA A 133 -1.73 -8.05 17.18
C ALA A 133 -2.06 -7.92 15.68
N ILE A 134 -1.50 -6.91 15.00
CA ILE A 134 -1.70 -6.69 13.56
C ILE A 134 -0.77 -7.58 12.72
N LEU A 135 0.48 -7.78 13.15
CA LEU A 135 1.51 -8.53 12.43
C LEU A 135 1.46 -10.05 12.66
N VAL A 136 0.28 -10.58 12.99
CA VAL A 136 0.09 -12.04 13.12
C VAL A 136 0.00 -12.65 11.72
N GLN A 137 0.97 -13.48 11.33
CA GLN A 137 0.85 -14.27 10.10
C GLN A 137 -0.22 -15.34 10.25
N GLY A 138 -1.02 -15.55 9.21
CA GLY A 138 -1.91 -16.71 9.13
C GLY A 138 -1.10 -17.95 8.74
N SER A 139 -1.50 -19.13 9.22
CA SER A 139 -1.00 -20.40 8.70
C SER A 139 -2.02 -21.09 7.79
N GLN A 140 -1.54 -21.81 6.78
CA GLN A 140 -2.40 -22.60 5.87
C GLN A 140 -3.24 -23.62 6.65
N LEU A 141 -2.68 -24.13 7.75
CA LEU A 141 -3.33 -25.09 8.63
C LEU A 141 -4.53 -24.47 9.37
N GLU A 142 -4.44 -23.21 9.81
CA GLU A 142 -5.54 -22.51 10.51
C GLU A 142 -6.72 -22.22 9.59
N MET A 143 -6.45 -21.81 8.34
CA MET A 143 -7.48 -21.65 7.32
C MET A 143 -8.18 -22.97 6.98
N LEU A 144 -7.41 -24.05 6.77
CA LEU A 144 -7.97 -25.37 6.46
C LEU A 144 -8.71 -26.02 7.64
N SER A 145 -8.33 -25.66 8.87
CA SER A 145 -8.95 -26.20 10.09
C SER A 145 -10.20 -25.42 10.54
N GLY A 146 -10.55 -24.32 9.86
CA GLY A 146 -11.64 -23.43 10.29
C GLY A 146 -11.38 -22.79 11.65
N GLY A 147 -10.11 -22.54 11.99
CA GLY A 147 -9.73 -21.81 13.20
C GLY A 147 -10.19 -20.36 13.16
N GLU A 148 -10.28 -19.71 14.32
CA GLU A 148 -10.52 -18.26 14.38
C GLU A 148 -9.31 -17.53 13.77
N MET A 149 -9.46 -17.06 12.53
CA MET A 149 -8.52 -16.10 11.95
C MET A 149 -8.65 -14.78 12.71
N SER A 150 -7.53 -14.16 13.08
CA SER A 150 -7.56 -12.86 13.78
C SER A 150 -8.11 -11.73 12.91
N TYR A 151 -8.13 -11.92 11.59
CA TYR A 151 -8.69 -11.00 10.60
C TYR A 151 -9.52 -11.81 9.59
N VAL A 152 -10.70 -11.31 9.25
CA VAL A 152 -11.57 -11.93 8.24
C VAL A 152 -11.16 -11.45 6.84
N PHE A 153 -10.78 -10.18 6.73
CA PHE A 153 -10.29 -9.58 5.50
C PHE A 153 -8.94 -8.90 5.71
N ALA A 154 -8.05 -9.02 4.74
CA ALA A 154 -6.69 -8.52 4.83
C ALA A 154 -6.62 -6.99 4.98
N GLU A 155 -7.54 -6.23 4.38
CA GLU A 155 -7.60 -4.78 4.50
C GLU A 155 -7.94 -4.30 5.93
N GLU A 156 -8.52 -5.14 6.79
CA GLU A 156 -8.72 -4.82 8.21
C GLU A 156 -7.38 -4.60 8.94
N ARG A 157 -6.31 -5.25 8.46
CA ARG A 157 -4.95 -5.02 8.98
C ARG A 157 -4.45 -3.63 8.63
N ILE A 158 -4.78 -3.12 7.44
CA ILE A 158 -4.46 -1.75 7.03
C ILE A 158 -5.26 -0.75 7.87
N SER A 159 -6.56 -0.97 8.07
CA SER A 159 -7.38 -0.17 9.00
C SER A 159 -6.78 -0.14 10.41
N GLY A 160 -6.19 -1.24 10.87
CA GLY A 160 -5.48 -1.29 12.15
C GLY A 160 -4.15 -0.53 12.14
N LEU A 161 -3.38 -0.62 11.05
CA LEU A 161 -2.00 -0.12 10.98
C LEU A 161 -1.88 1.35 10.59
N ALA A 162 -2.68 1.81 9.63
CA ALA A 162 -2.68 3.19 9.13
C ALA A 162 -2.76 4.24 10.27
N PRO A 163 -3.71 4.16 11.23
CA PRO A 163 -3.78 5.14 12.31
C PRO A 163 -2.57 5.08 13.25
N LEU A 164 -1.94 3.91 13.43
CA LEU A 164 -0.72 3.77 14.23
C LEU A 164 0.46 4.45 13.54
N LEU A 165 0.54 4.42 12.21
CA LEU A 165 1.52 5.20 11.43
C LEU A 165 1.18 6.70 11.39
N GLY A 166 -0.09 7.04 11.62
CA GLY A 166 -0.68 8.35 11.38
C GLY A 166 -0.98 8.62 9.91
N VAL A 167 -0.94 7.57 9.07
CA VAL A 167 -1.43 7.62 7.69
C VAL A 167 -2.95 7.75 7.73
N ASN A 168 -3.52 8.51 6.79
CA ASN A 168 -4.96 8.60 6.65
C ASN A 168 -5.54 7.23 6.27
N GLU A 169 -6.53 6.76 7.03
CA GLU A 169 -7.09 5.40 6.86
C GLU A 169 -7.76 5.22 5.49
N ASP A 170 -8.56 6.20 5.05
CA ASP A 170 -9.22 6.14 3.75
C ASP A 170 -8.17 6.04 2.63
N TRP A 171 -7.10 6.82 2.72
CA TRP A 171 -6.01 6.79 1.74
C TRP A 171 -5.29 5.44 1.69
N ALA A 172 -5.04 4.84 2.85
CA ALA A 172 -4.38 3.54 2.93
C ALA A 172 -5.27 2.39 2.43
N ARG A 173 -6.59 2.60 2.33
CA ARG A 173 -7.56 1.61 1.83
C ARG A 173 -7.95 1.81 0.38
N THR A 174 -7.50 2.88 -0.26
CA THR A 174 -7.76 3.19 -1.66
C THR A 174 -6.69 2.60 -2.56
N ASP A 175 -7.11 2.02 -3.67
CA ASP A 175 -6.27 1.67 -4.83
C ASP A 175 -6.28 2.80 -5.88
N PHE A 176 -5.33 2.77 -6.81
CA PHE A 176 -5.37 3.63 -7.99
C PHE A 176 -6.70 3.54 -8.75
N ASN A 177 -7.21 2.32 -8.97
CA ASN A 177 -8.39 2.08 -9.81
C ASN A 177 -9.70 2.54 -9.14
N ASP A 178 -9.71 2.71 -7.82
CA ASP A 178 -10.87 3.23 -7.10
C ASP A 178 -11.06 4.73 -7.37
N ILE A 179 -9.97 5.46 -7.68
CA ILE A 179 -9.98 6.90 -7.87
C ILE A 179 -10.56 7.26 -9.24
N GLY A 180 -11.75 7.86 -9.21
CA GLY A 180 -12.56 8.18 -10.39
C GLY A 180 -13.66 7.15 -10.67
N SER A 181 -13.59 5.95 -10.06
CA SER A 181 -14.67 4.95 -10.10
C SER A 181 -15.55 5.03 -8.86
N ASP A 182 -14.96 4.76 -7.69
CA ASP A 182 -15.66 4.54 -6.44
C ASP A 182 -15.51 5.74 -5.48
N VAL A 183 -14.42 6.49 -5.65
CA VAL A 183 -14.13 7.72 -4.90
C VAL A 183 -13.62 8.80 -5.85
N THR A 184 -14.08 10.04 -5.69
CA THR A 184 -13.60 11.15 -6.52
C THR A 184 -12.21 11.63 -6.05
N PRO A 185 -11.35 12.13 -6.97
CA PRO A 185 -10.08 12.75 -6.57
C PRO A 185 -10.28 13.88 -5.55
N GLU A 186 -11.35 14.67 -5.67
CA GLU A 186 -11.67 15.76 -4.76
C GLU A 186 -11.98 15.29 -3.33
N GLU A 187 -12.66 14.14 -3.18
CA GLU A 187 -12.95 13.55 -1.87
C GLU A 187 -11.67 13.14 -1.14
N LEU A 188 -10.67 12.67 -1.87
CA LEU A 188 -9.35 12.33 -1.32
C LEU A 188 -8.41 13.53 -1.17
N GLY A 189 -8.73 14.65 -1.81
CA GLY A 189 -7.78 15.75 -2.02
C GLY A 189 -6.60 15.33 -2.91
N ALA A 190 -6.83 14.35 -3.79
CA ALA A 190 -5.85 13.83 -4.71
C ALA A 190 -5.72 14.73 -5.95
N HIS A 191 -4.50 14.82 -6.47
CA HIS A 191 -4.21 15.49 -7.74
C HIS A 191 -3.34 14.59 -8.61
N TRP A 192 -3.49 14.77 -9.92
CA TRP A 192 -2.82 13.96 -10.92
C TRP A 192 -1.40 14.44 -11.17
N ILE A 193 -0.46 13.50 -11.24
CA ILE A 193 0.92 13.69 -11.67
C ILE A 193 1.12 12.87 -12.95
N GLY A 194 1.17 13.57 -14.08
CA GLY A 194 1.35 12.99 -15.40
C GLY A 194 1.12 13.98 -16.54
N SER A 195 1.61 13.67 -17.74
CA SER A 195 1.47 14.53 -18.92
C SER A 195 0.10 14.43 -19.58
N ASP A 196 -0.51 13.25 -19.56
CA ASP A 196 -1.84 13.00 -20.10
C ASP A 196 -2.83 12.99 -18.95
N ALA A 197 -4.08 13.42 -19.18
CA ALA A 197 -5.12 13.23 -18.18
C ALA A 197 -5.22 11.72 -17.87
N PRO A 198 -5.52 11.33 -16.61
CA PRO A 198 -5.93 9.96 -16.35
C PRO A 198 -7.09 9.73 -17.32
N ASP A 199 -6.94 8.76 -18.22
CA ASP A 199 -7.95 8.48 -19.23
C ASP A 199 -9.29 8.45 -18.50
N ASP A 200 -10.27 9.23 -18.97
CA ASP A 200 -11.64 9.24 -18.49
C ASP A 200 -12.00 7.77 -18.32
N LEU A 201 -12.01 7.25 -17.06
CA LEU A 201 -12.10 5.83 -16.77
C LEU A 201 -13.44 5.42 -17.33
N GLY A 202 -13.40 4.89 -18.56
CA GLY A 202 -14.52 5.00 -19.47
C GLY A 202 -15.78 4.47 -18.82
N GLU A 203 -16.84 5.26 -18.88
CA GLU A 203 -18.17 4.66 -18.92
C GLU A 203 -18.10 3.51 -19.95
N SER A 204 -18.44 2.30 -19.49
CA SER A 204 -18.60 1.04 -20.23
C SER A 204 -17.33 0.27 -20.67
N PHE A 205 -16.87 -0.63 -19.78
CA PHE A 205 -16.20 -1.88 -20.18
C PHE A 205 -17.15 -3.11 -20.13
N TRP A 206 -18.47 -2.90 -20.01
CA TRP A 206 -19.48 -3.97 -19.91
C TRP A 206 -20.48 -4.05 -21.09
N GLU A 207 -20.26 -3.39 -22.22
CA GLU A 207 -21.11 -3.55 -23.42
C GLU A 207 -20.33 -4.15 -24.60
N MET A 208 -20.04 -5.45 -24.57
CA MET A 208 -19.79 -6.33 -25.73
C MET A 208 -19.93 -7.80 -25.24
N ASP A 209 -20.73 -8.73 -25.76
CA ASP A 209 -21.71 -8.82 -26.83
C ASP A 209 -22.61 -10.02 -26.45
N GLU A 210 -23.93 -9.83 -26.30
CA GLU A 210 -24.90 -10.93 -26.42
C GLU A 210 -25.80 -10.60 -27.61
N ASP A 211 -25.29 -10.80 -28.82
CA ASP A 211 -26.10 -10.94 -30.04
C ASP A 211 -25.27 -11.65 -31.12
N GLU A 212 -25.36 -12.99 -31.18
CA GLU A 212 -25.67 -13.79 -32.39
C GLU A 212 -25.91 -15.28 -32.06
#